data_AF-F0BE73-F1
#
_entry.id   AF-F0BE73-F1
#
_cell.length_a   1.000
_cell.length_b   1.000
_cell.length_c   1.000
_cell.angle_alpha   90.00
_cell.angle_beta   90.00
_cell.angle_gamma   90.00
#
_symmetry.space_group_name_H-M   'P 1'
#
loop_
_entity.id
_entity.type
_entity.pdbx_description
1 polymer ?
#
loop_
_entity_poly.entity_id
_entity_poly.type
_entity_poly.pdbx_seq_one_letter_code
_entity_poly.pdbx_strand_id
1 'polypeptide(L)'
;MNTVANVKERHELAVLNAALAEHNRLHGSVLKIVARPDPPDAILSDGSTTTWMEHTDAFFSRDWARDLTTYAADVVHRPMEQRGYFEPDAQLAGAFCKSVLDKAGKTTYSASIAQYGPGILVVGIESPWLDDDTIREINEAWAELGSPDISGTFAHVYLGYRDASGNRATAWPGT
;
A
#
# COMPACT_ATOMS: atom_id res chain seq x y z
N MET A 1 -7.53 2.14 25.32
CA MET A 1 -8.41 1.34 24.44
C MET A 1 -7.88 1.44 23.03
N ASN A 2 -7.53 0.32 22.41
CA ASN A 2 -7.06 0.24 21.03
C ASN A 2 -8.27 0.15 20.10
N THR A 3 -8.75 1.30 19.60
CA THR A 3 -9.90 1.32 18.69
C THR A 3 -9.52 0.81 17.29
N VAL A 4 -10.51 0.38 16.51
CA VAL A 4 -10.29 0.03 15.09
C VAL A 4 -9.66 1.20 14.31
N ALA A 5 -10.06 2.43 14.59
CA ALA A 5 -9.48 3.62 13.96
C ALA A 5 -7.99 3.76 14.31
N ASN A 6 -7.61 3.63 15.58
CA ASN A 6 -6.23 3.71 16.01
C ASN A 6 -5.36 2.58 15.44
N VAL A 7 -5.91 1.37 15.32
CA VAL A 7 -5.21 0.24 14.69
C VAL A 7 -4.90 0.56 13.22
N LYS A 8 -5.88 1.04 12.47
CA LYS A 8 -5.71 1.40 11.06
C LYS A 8 -4.72 2.54 10.87
N GLU A 9 -4.81 3.60 11.69
CA GLU A 9 -3.90 4.73 11.61
C GLU A 9 -2.44 4.31 11.89
N ARG A 10 -2.22 3.45 12.89
CA ARG A 10 -0.89 2.93 13.22
C ARG A 10 -0.34 2.02 12.12
N HIS A 11 -1.20 1.20 11.52
CA HIS A 11 -0.85 0.35 10.38
C HIS A 11 -0.39 1.20 9.19
N GLU A 12 -1.24 2.14 8.77
CA GLU A 12 -0.94 3.06 7.67
C GLU A 12 0.37 3.82 7.90
N LEU A 13 0.55 4.42 9.08
CA LEU A 13 1.78 5.15 9.38
C LEU A 13 3.02 4.24 9.35
N ALA A 14 2.89 2.98 9.77
CA ALA A 14 4.00 2.04 9.75
C ALA A 14 4.37 1.63 8.31
N VAL A 15 3.38 1.42 7.45
CA VAL A 15 3.57 1.11 6.03
C VAL A 15 4.16 2.30 5.27
N LEU A 16 3.62 3.51 5.48
CA LEU A 16 4.16 4.76 4.91
C LEU A 16 5.63 4.96 5.28
N ASN A 17 5.99 4.78 6.56
CA ASN A 17 7.38 4.94 7.00
C ASN A 17 8.32 3.89 6.39
N ALA A 18 7.85 2.64 6.20
CA ALA A 18 8.64 1.61 5.55
C ALA A 18 8.91 1.95 4.07
N ALA A 19 7.87 2.38 3.33
CA ALA A 19 8.02 2.82 1.95
C ALA A 19 8.88 4.07 1.80
N LEU A 20 8.73 5.05 2.70
CA LEU A 20 9.57 6.24 2.72
C LEU A 20 11.04 5.91 2.97
N ALA A 21 11.33 4.99 3.90
CA ALA A 21 12.69 4.55 4.18
C ALA A 21 13.32 3.88 2.95
N GLU A 22 12.56 3.02 2.26
CA GLU A 22 13.04 2.37 1.04
C GLU A 22 13.21 3.37 -0.11
N HIS A 23 12.30 4.32 -0.28
CA HIS A 23 12.42 5.38 -1.26
C HIS A 23 13.66 6.24 -1.02
N ASN A 24 13.88 6.70 0.21
CA ASN A 24 15.08 7.45 0.58
C ASN A 24 16.36 6.64 0.30
N ARG A 25 16.35 5.34 0.59
CA ARG A 25 17.49 4.45 0.31
C ARG A 25 17.79 4.32 -1.18
N LEU A 26 16.77 4.11 -2.01
CA LEU A 26 16.91 3.92 -3.47
C LEU A 26 17.32 5.20 -4.20
N HIS A 27 16.79 6.35 -3.78
CA HIS A 27 16.97 7.63 -4.46
C HIS A 27 18.02 8.54 -3.80
N GLY A 28 18.64 8.10 -2.70
CA GLY A 28 19.60 8.92 -1.95
C GLY A 28 18.97 10.19 -1.35
N SER A 29 17.65 10.19 -1.14
CA SER A 29 16.91 11.31 -0.57
C SER A 29 16.77 11.18 0.95
N VAL A 30 16.33 12.25 1.60
CA VAL A 30 16.13 12.31 3.07
C VAL A 30 14.76 12.91 3.41
N LEU A 31 13.76 12.59 2.60
CA LEU A 31 12.39 13.05 2.74
C LEU A 31 11.79 12.59 4.08
N LYS A 32 10.95 13.44 4.67
CA LYS A 32 10.20 13.17 5.90
C LYS A 32 8.73 13.52 5.71
N ILE A 33 7.85 12.81 6.43
CA ILE A 33 6.43 13.19 6.50
C ILE A 33 6.32 14.52 7.25
N VAL A 34 5.79 15.55 6.59
CA VAL A 34 5.58 16.90 7.16
C VAL A 34 4.11 17.23 7.39
N ALA A 35 3.20 16.55 6.72
CA ALA A 35 1.75 16.67 6.94
C ALA A 35 1.02 15.36 6.54
N ARG A 36 -0.19 15.17 7.07
CA ARG A 36 -1.11 14.07 6.73
C ARG A 36 -2.52 14.64 6.52
N PRO A 37 -2.81 15.25 5.35
CA PRO A 37 -4.06 15.96 5.10
C PRO A 37 -5.27 15.07 4.80
N ASP A 38 -5.06 13.83 4.35
CA ASP A 38 -6.10 12.83 4.01
C ASP A 38 -7.22 13.34 3.08
N PRO A 39 -7.10 13.23 1.73
CA PRO A 39 -5.94 12.77 0.95
C PRO A 39 -5.01 13.92 0.46
N PRO A 40 -3.73 13.64 0.15
CA PRO A 40 -3.06 12.33 0.26
C PRO A 40 -2.72 11.97 1.71
N ASP A 41 -2.37 10.71 1.95
CA ASP A 41 -2.09 10.22 3.31
C ASP A 41 -0.81 10.80 3.93
N ALA A 42 0.14 11.25 3.10
CA ALA A 42 1.32 11.98 3.54
C ALA A 42 1.81 13.03 2.52
N ILE A 43 2.25 14.18 3.03
CA ILE A 43 3.12 15.12 2.33
C ILE A 43 4.54 14.91 2.81
N LEU A 44 5.48 14.80 1.87
CA LEU A 44 6.88 14.48 2.11
C LEU A 44 7.77 15.67 1.74
N SER A 45 8.72 16.03 2.60
CA SER A 45 9.70 17.06 2.27
C SER A 45 11.04 16.89 2.99
N ASP A 46 12.11 17.36 2.36
CA ASP A 46 13.43 17.58 2.97
C ASP A 46 13.81 19.07 3.06
N GLY A 47 12.87 19.97 2.73
CA GLY A 47 13.08 21.42 2.66
C GLY A 47 13.47 21.94 1.28
N SER A 48 13.98 21.09 0.39
CA SER A 48 14.30 21.44 -1.00
C SER A 48 13.31 20.85 -2.00
N THR A 49 12.89 19.61 -1.74
CA THR A 49 11.91 18.88 -2.54
C THR A 49 10.65 18.66 -1.71
N THR A 50 9.49 18.75 -2.36
CA THR A 50 8.20 18.36 -1.76
C THR A 50 7.47 17.42 -2.71
N THR A 51 6.98 16.30 -2.18
CA THR A 51 6.15 15.34 -2.91
C THR A 51 5.07 14.80 -1.97
N TRP A 52 4.30 13.82 -2.41
CA TRP A 52 3.22 13.21 -1.64
C TRP A 52 3.22 11.70 -1.79
N MET A 53 2.66 11.03 -0.79
CA MET A 53 2.55 9.58 -0.73
C MET A 53 1.14 9.20 -0.30
N GLU A 54 0.59 8.19 -0.97
CA GLU A 54 -0.73 7.62 -0.71
C GLU A 54 -0.57 6.16 -0.30
N HIS A 55 -1.39 5.72 0.65
CA HIS A 55 -1.48 4.36 1.12
C HIS A 55 -2.77 3.69 0.66
N THR A 56 -2.69 2.39 0.41
CA THR A 56 -3.85 1.50 0.28
C THR A 56 -3.45 0.10 0.68
N ASP A 57 -4.40 -0.73 1.12
CA ASP A 57 -4.13 -2.14 1.38
C ASP A 57 -4.73 -3.03 0.27
N ALA A 58 -4.00 -4.06 -0.12
CA ALA A 58 -4.48 -5.18 -0.90
C ALA A 58 -4.53 -6.41 0.01
N PHE A 59 -5.75 -6.84 0.34
CA PHE A 59 -6.00 -8.07 1.08
C PHE A 59 -6.43 -9.16 0.11
N PHE A 60 -5.92 -10.38 0.28
CA PHE A 60 -6.37 -11.51 -0.53
C PHE A 60 -7.87 -11.81 -0.32
N SER A 61 -8.43 -11.45 0.83
CA SER A 61 -9.87 -11.52 1.07
C SER A 61 -10.38 -10.51 2.11
N ARG A 62 -11.68 -10.21 2.05
CA ARG A 62 -12.35 -9.36 3.06
C ARG A 62 -12.42 -10.01 4.43
N ASP A 63 -12.50 -11.35 4.48
CA ASP A 63 -12.54 -12.08 5.74
C ASP A 63 -11.20 -11.96 6.47
N TRP A 64 -10.08 -12.02 5.74
CA TRP A 64 -8.75 -11.76 6.28
C TRP A 64 -8.60 -10.33 6.81
N ALA A 65 -9.02 -9.34 6.02
CA ALA A 65 -8.96 -7.93 6.44
C ALA A 65 -9.72 -7.69 7.77
N ARG A 66 -10.91 -8.31 7.90
CA ARG A 66 -11.73 -8.24 9.11
C ARG A 66 -11.07 -8.94 10.28
N ASP A 67 -10.58 -10.16 10.08
CA ASP A 67 -9.89 -10.94 11.10
C ASP A 67 -8.74 -10.11 11.69
N LEU A 68 -7.79 -9.70 10.84
CA LEU A 68 -6.60 -8.95 11.24
C LEU A 68 -6.96 -7.67 12.02
N THR A 69 -7.94 -6.91 11.52
CA THR A 69 -8.36 -5.65 12.15
C THR A 69 -9.01 -5.88 13.51
N THR A 70 -9.89 -6.87 13.62
CA THR A 70 -10.64 -7.14 14.87
C THR A 70 -9.83 -7.92 15.90
N TYR A 71 -8.79 -8.64 15.47
CA TYR A 71 -7.79 -9.24 16.36
C TYR A 71 -6.93 -8.20 17.07
N ALA A 72 -6.54 -7.14 16.35
CA ALA A 72 -5.67 -6.10 16.90
C ALA A 72 -6.41 -5.04 17.73
N ALA A 73 -7.72 -4.90 17.57
CA ALA A 73 -8.54 -3.89 18.26
C ALA A 73 -9.25 -4.45 19.50
N ASP A 74 -9.58 -3.57 20.46
CA ASP A 74 -10.37 -3.88 21.66
C ASP A 74 -11.87 -4.01 21.32
N VAL A 75 -12.20 -4.88 20.37
CA VAL A 75 -13.56 -5.18 19.92
C VAL A 75 -13.79 -6.70 19.92
N VAL A 76 -15.03 -7.13 19.72
CA VAL A 76 -15.30 -8.56 19.53
C VAL A 76 -14.58 -9.02 18.25
N HIS A 77 -13.56 -9.85 18.45
CA HIS A 77 -12.79 -10.47 17.37
C HIS A 77 -13.70 -11.30 16.47
N ARG A 78 -13.52 -11.16 15.15
CA ARG A 78 -14.30 -11.84 14.11
C ARG A 78 -13.35 -12.62 13.20
N PRO A 79 -13.04 -13.88 13.56
CA PRO A 79 -12.04 -14.66 12.86
C PRO A 79 -12.48 -14.92 11.42
N MET A 80 -11.49 -15.15 10.59
CA MET A 80 -11.67 -15.72 9.26
C MET A 80 -12.23 -17.14 9.38
N GLU A 81 -13.05 -17.57 8.43
CA GLU A 81 -13.55 -18.95 8.44
C GLU A 81 -12.41 -19.93 8.21
N GLN A 82 -12.37 -21.02 8.98
CA GLN A 82 -11.40 -22.09 8.75
C GLN A 82 -11.89 -23.01 7.63
N ARG A 83 -11.69 -22.56 6.39
CA ARG A 83 -11.98 -23.31 5.16
C ARG A 83 -10.79 -23.27 4.21
N GLY A 84 -10.79 -24.15 3.20
CA GLY A 84 -9.81 -24.07 2.12
C GLY A 84 -10.01 -22.78 1.33
N TYR A 85 -8.92 -22.02 1.13
CA TYR A 85 -8.88 -20.87 0.24
C TYR A 85 -8.29 -21.32 -1.09
N PHE A 86 -9.00 -21.06 -2.18
CA PHE A 86 -8.58 -21.45 -3.53
C PHE A 86 -7.83 -20.29 -4.17
N GLU A 87 -6.62 -20.52 -4.68
CA GLU A 87 -5.79 -19.52 -5.38
C GLU A 87 -5.69 -18.17 -4.62
N PRO A 88 -5.16 -18.16 -3.37
CA PRO A 88 -5.06 -16.94 -2.57
C PRO A 88 -4.17 -15.87 -3.23
N ASP A 89 -3.14 -16.29 -3.96
CA ASP A 89 -2.21 -15.38 -4.64
C ASP A 89 -2.89 -14.68 -5.82
N ALA A 90 -3.68 -15.41 -6.63
CA ALA A 90 -4.41 -14.82 -7.75
C ALA A 90 -5.49 -13.83 -7.25
N GLN A 91 -6.14 -14.15 -6.13
CA GLN A 91 -7.06 -13.22 -5.48
C GLN A 91 -6.36 -11.96 -4.99
N LEU A 92 -5.17 -12.09 -4.38
CA LEU A 92 -4.37 -10.96 -3.94
C LEU A 92 -3.88 -10.12 -5.13
N ALA A 93 -3.42 -10.76 -6.20
CA ALA A 93 -2.98 -10.10 -7.43
C ALA A 93 -4.11 -9.29 -8.07
N GLY A 94 -5.32 -9.86 -8.15
CA GLY A 94 -6.51 -9.13 -8.60
C GLY A 94 -6.86 -7.95 -7.69
N ALA A 95 -6.79 -8.14 -6.37
CA ALA A 95 -7.03 -7.07 -5.39
C ALA A 95 -6.00 -5.94 -5.48
N PHE A 96 -4.73 -6.29 -5.70
CA PHE A 96 -3.64 -5.36 -5.93
C PHE A 96 -3.90 -4.52 -7.18
N CYS A 97 -4.09 -5.16 -8.34
CA CYS A 97 -4.30 -4.48 -9.61
C CYS A 97 -5.49 -3.53 -9.54
N LYS A 98 -6.60 -3.99 -8.95
CA LYS A 98 -7.78 -3.15 -8.73
C LYS A 98 -7.47 -1.95 -7.85
N SER A 99 -6.77 -2.14 -6.73
CA SER A 99 -6.46 -1.05 -5.80
C SER A 99 -5.56 0.01 -6.43
N VAL A 100 -4.57 -0.40 -7.22
CA VAL A 100 -3.70 0.51 -7.97
C VAL A 100 -4.50 1.32 -8.98
N LEU A 101 -5.34 0.68 -9.79
CA LEU A 101 -6.16 1.37 -10.79
C LEU A 101 -7.21 2.31 -10.16
N ASP A 102 -7.88 1.85 -9.10
CA ASP A 102 -8.86 2.65 -8.36
C ASP A 102 -8.19 3.91 -7.78
N LYS A 103 -6.95 3.79 -7.28
CA LYS A 103 -6.19 4.94 -6.78
C LYS A 103 -5.70 5.83 -7.94
N ALA A 104 -5.13 5.26 -9.00
CA ALA A 104 -4.62 6.03 -10.13
C ALA A 104 -5.71 6.90 -10.80
N GLY A 105 -6.96 6.41 -10.83
CA GLY A 105 -8.11 7.10 -11.41
C GLY A 105 -8.82 8.12 -10.49
N LYS A 106 -8.36 8.33 -9.26
CA LYS A 106 -9.03 9.27 -8.32
C LYS A 106 -8.72 10.73 -8.66
N THR A 107 -9.79 11.49 -8.88
CA THR A 107 -9.72 12.94 -9.12
C THR A 107 -9.37 13.76 -7.87
N THR A 108 -9.48 13.18 -6.68
CA THR A 108 -9.13 13.87 -5.42
C THR A 108 -7.65 14.24 -5.33
N TYR A 109 -6.78 13.60 -6.12
CA TYR A 109 -5.35 13.89 -6.15
C TYR A 109 -4.98 15.05 -7.09
N SER A 110 -5.92 15.60 -7.88
CA SER A 110 -5.60 16.60 -8.90
C SER A 110 -4.88 17.83 -8.35
N ALA A 111 -5.18 18.28 -7.13
CA ALA A 111 -4.48 19.39 -6.50
C ALA A 111 -3.02 19.05 -6.19
N SER A 112 -2.77 17.87 -5.60
CA SER A 112 -1.42 17.38 -5.30
C SER A 112 -0.60 17.14 -6.56
N ILE A 113 -1.21 16.57 -7.60
CA ILE A 113 -0.57 16.35 -8.90
C ILE A 113 -0.18 17.69 -9.54
N ALA A 114 -1.09 18.67 -9.55
CA ALA A 114 -0.80 19.97 -10.12
C ALA A 114 0.29 20.73 -9.35
N GLN A 115 0.36 20.55 -8.03
CA GLN A 115 1.29 21.27 -7.17
C GLN A 115 2.68 20.63 -7.09
N TYR A 116 2.74 19.29 -7.02
CA TYR A 116 3.96 18.54 -6.70
C TYR A 116 4.36 17.51 -7.77
N GLY A 117 3.53 17.31 -8.80
CA GLY A 117 3.70 16.24 -9.78
C GLY A 117 3.17 14.88 -9.29
N PRO A 118 3.42 13.81 -10.06
CA PRO A 118 3.02 12.45 -9.68
C PRO A 118 3.61 12.04 -8.33
N GLY A 119 2.78 11.38 -7.51
CA GLY A 119 3.13 10.97 -6.15
C GLY A 119 3.75 9.60 -6.06
N ILE A 120 3.81 9.09 -4.83
CA ILE A 120 4.22 7.73 -4.51
C ILE A 120 3.02 6.95 -4.00
N LEU A 121 2.74 5.77 -4.53
CA LEU A 121 1.75 4.86 -3.96
C LEU A 121 2.47 3.78 -3.13
N VAL A 122 1.98 3.50 -1.95
CA VAL A 122 2.34 2.28 -1.21
C VAL A 122 1.12 1.38 -1.07
N VAL A 123 1.27 0.13 -1.50
CA VAL A 123 0.25 -0.90 -1.36
C VAL A 123 0.67 -1.87 -0.27
N GLY A 124 -0.02 -1.86 0.87
CA GLY A 124 0.12 -2.86 1.92
C GLY A 124 -0.36 -4.22 1.44
N ILE A 125 0.56 -5.16 1.24
CA ILE A 125 0.30 -6.53 0.83
C ILE A 125 0.01 -7.36 2.06
N GLU A 126 -1.26 -7.70 2.24
CA GLU A 126 -1.75 -8.41 3.41
C GLU A 126 -2.15 -9.83 3.02
N SER A 127 -1.16 -10.73 3.03
CA SER A 127 -1.33 -12.17 2.82
C SER A 127 -0.45 -12.94 3.82
N PRO A 128 -0.99 -13.98 4.49
CA PRO A 128 -0.19 -14.85 5.35
C PRO A 128 0.75 -15.78 4.56
N TRP A 129 0.62 -15.83 3.23
CA TRP A 129 1.42 -16.66 2.33
C TRP A 129 2.32 -15.85 1.40
N LEU A 130 2.58 -14.58 1.72
CA LEU A 130 3.42 -13.73 0.88
C LEU A 130 4.80 -14.35 0.63
N ASP A 131 5.06 -14.66 -0.63
CA ASP A 131 6.30 -15.21 -1.13
C ASP A 131 6.61 -14.68 -2.54
N ASP A 132 7.68 -15.18 -3.15
CA ASP A 132 8.10 -14.76 -4.50
C ASP A 132 7.07 -15.14 -5.57
N ASP A 133 6.32 -16.23 -5.38
CA ASP A 133 5.24 -16.64 -6.29
C ASP A 133 4.06 -15.66 -6.25
N THR A 134 3.73 -15.15 -5.06
CA THR A 134 2.75 -14.08 -4.89
C THR A 134 3.13 -12.83 -5.71
N ILE A 135 4.40 -12.41 -5.64
CA ILE A 135 4.90 -11.25 -6.39
C ILE A 135 4.87 -11.51 -7.89
N ARG A 136 5.22 -12.74 -8.31
CA ARG A 136 5.12 -13.17 -9.72
C ARG A 136 3.69 -13.07 -10.22
N GLU A 137 2.70 -13.57 -9.48
CA GLU A 137 1.29 -13.49 -9.88
C GLU A 137 0.77 -12.04 -9.94
N ILE A 138 1.21 -11.16 -9.04
CA ILE A 138 0.91 -9.71 -9.14
C ILE A 138 1.39 -9.15 -10.48
N ASN A 139 2.63 -9.47 -10.87
CA ASN A 139 3.21 -8.97 -12.12
C ASN A 139 2.52 -9.56 -13.35
N GLU A 140 2.19 -10.86 -13.33
CA GLU A 140 1.46 -11.54 -14.40
C GLU A 140 0.07 -10.94 -14.58
N ALA A 141 -0.70 -10.79 -13.49
CA ALA A 141 -2.01 -10.17 -13.52
C ALA A 141 -1.98 -8.73 -14.04
N TRP A 142 -0.96 -7.94 -13.67
CA TRP A 142 -0.80 -6.58 -14.19
C TRP A 142 -0.48 -6.57 -15.70
N ALA A 143 0.38 -7.49 -16.15
CA ALA A 143 0.71 -7.64 -17.56
C ALA A 143 -0.50 -8.08 -18.39
N GLU A 144 -1.36 -8.96 -17.86
CA GLU A 144 -2.63 -9.38 -18.49
C GLU A 144 -3.59 -8.22 -18.70
N LEU A 145 -3.55 -7.18 -17.84
CA LEU A 145 -4.29 -5.94 -18.03
C LEU A 145 -3.69 -5.02 -19.10
N GLY A 146 -2.59 -5.42 -19.73
CA GLY A 146 -1.87 -4.65 -20.75
C GLY A 146 -0.95 -3.57 -20.18
N SER A 147 -0.52 -3.72 -18.92
CA SER A 147 0.34 -2.76 -18.20
C SER A 147 -0.17 -1.31 -18.28
N PRO A 148 -1.35 -1.01 -17.69
CA PRO A 148 -1.93 0.33 -17.74
C PRO A 148 -0.97 1.42 -17.26
N ASP A 149 -0.91 2.54 -17.97
CA ASP A 149 -0.08 3.68 -17.58
C ASP A 149 -0.71 4.45 -16.41
N ILE A 150 -0.03 4.43 -15.26
CA ILE A 150 -0.41 5.17 -14.05
C ILE A 150 0.57 6.32 -13.73
N SER A 151 1.58 6.53 -14.58
CA SER A 151 2.69 7.48 -14.34
C SER A 151 2.23 8.93 -14.22
N GLY A 152 1.06 9.27 -14.79
CA GLY A 152 0.42 10.57 -14.62
C GLY A 152 -0.05 10.87 -13.19
N THR A 153 -0.28 9.83 -12.38
CA THR A 153 -0.73 9.95 -10.98
C THR A 153 0.35 9.54 -10.00
N PHE A 154 1.04 8.43 -10.26
CA PHE A 154 2.08 7.88 -9.38
C PHE A 154 3.37 7.61 -10.16
N ALA A 155 4.46 8.27 -9.78
CA ALA A 155 5.79 8.03 -10.34
C ALA A 155 6.44 6.75 -9.80
N HIS A 156 6.05 6.32 -8.60
CA HIS A 156 6.59 5.14 -7.94
C HIS A 156 5.48 4.39 -7.21
N VAL A 157 5.58 3.07 -7.20
CA VAL A 157 4.74 2.18 -6.38
C VAL A 157 5.63 1.30 -5.53
N TYR A 158 5.28 1.16 -4.26
CA TYR A 158 5.95 0.27 -3.32
C TYR A 158 4.99 -0.81 -2.82
N LEU A 159 5.50 -2.03 -2.67
CA LEU A 159 4.81 -3.11 -1.97
C LEU A 159 5.24 -3.07 -0.50
N GLY A 160 4.34 -2.68 0.38
CA GLY A 160 4.55 -2.73 1.83
C GLY A 160 4.17 -4.09 2.38
N TYR A 161 4.99 -4.70 3.23
CA TYR A 161 4.70 -5.99 3.85
C TYR A 161 5.37 -6.13 5.22
N ARG A 162 5.03 -7.20 5.95
CA ARG A 162 5.58 -7.47 7.28
C ARG A 162 6.39 -8.75 7.28
N ASP A 163 7.60 -8.67 7.82
CA ASP A 163 8.45 -9.82 8.11
C ASP A 163 8.75 -9.91 9.62
N ALA A 164 9.57 -10.89 10.01
CA ALA A 164 9.97 -11.08 11.41
C ALA A 164 10.71 -9.86 12.02
N SER A 165 11.23 -8.98 11.18
CA SER A 165 12.00 -7.78 11.56
C SER A 165 11.20 -6.47 11.44
N GLY A 166 9.90 -6.56 11.16
CA GLY A 166 8.96 -5.43 11.16
C GLY A 166 8.35 -5.12 9.80
N ASN A 167 7.87 -3.88 9.62
CA ASN A 167 7.37 -3.42 8.33
C ASN A 167 8.55 -3.20 7.36
N ARG A 168 8.34 -3.63 6.12
CA ARG A 168 9.27 -3.50 5.00
C ARG A 168 8.50 -2.96 3.80
N ALA A 169 9.25 -2.42 2.86
CA ALA A 169 8.73 -2.08 1.56
C ALA A 169 9.78 -2.40 0.50
N THR A 170 9.31 -2.77 -0.69
CA THR A 170 10.16 -2.92 -1.88
C THR A 170 9.54 -2.16 -3.04
N ALA A 171 10.36 -1.63 -3.93
CA ALA A 171 9.86 -1.00 -5.15
C ALA A 171 9.19 -2.05 -6.04
N TRP A 172 7.99 -1.73 -6.53
CA TRP A 172 7.33 -2.55 -7.53
C TRP A 172 7.78 -2.11 -8.93
N PRO A 173 8.28 -3.02 -9.78
CA PRO A 173 8.82 -2.66 -11.09
C PRO A 173 7.75 -2.34 -12.15
N GLY A 174 6.45 -2.42 -11.82
CA GLY A 174 5.34 -2.32 -12.77
C GLY A 174 4.94 -0.90 -13.18
N THR A 175 5.70 0.13 -12.79
CA THR A 175 5.51 1.55 -13.16
C THR A 175 6.59 2.07 -14.09
#